data_AF-A0A7X9AWY4-F1
#
_entry.id   AF-A0A7X9AWY4-F1
#
_cell.length_a   1.000
_cell.length_b   1.000
_cell.length_c   1.000
_cell.angle_alpha   90.00
_cell.angle_beta   90.00
_cell.angle_gamma   90.00
#
_symmetry.space_group_name_H-M   'P 1'
#
loop_
_entity.id
_entity.type
_entity.pdbx_description
1 polymer ?
#
loop_
_entity_poly.entity_id
_entity_poly.type
_entity_poly.pdbx_seq_one_letter_code
_entity_poly.pdbx_strand_id
1 'polypeptide(L)'
;MRLSLNPTRFVFICALLLIFAPSLFSQLDNAVQGPVLGKEDTKEEELFKKLEMPQKRPKLAPVHIEAARRRYKDLASLYDELGIQVRKKHALELQDDPKQARKKRREIEKLDRDMFRIKREMVREARKLRRPLDRELAQMLAEKEKVDARIEAAEKSGNEKRARAIAQDFARRSHKIDSVSQSIDYINYFLFWDEFLTK
;
A
#
# COMPACT_ATOMS: atom_id res chain seq x y z
N MET A 1 12.87 63.56 8.70
CA MET A 1 12.75 62.97 7.35
C MET A 1 13.12 61.50 7.42
N ARG A 2 12.35 60.68 6.69
CA ARG A 2 12.18 59.23 6.88
C ARG A 2 13.40 58.43 6.41
N LEU A 3 13.94 57.56 7.27
CA LEU A 3 14.82 56.45 6.87
C LEU A 3 13.93 55.22 6.62
N SER A 4 13.80 54.83 5.35
CA SER A 4 13.07 53.65 4.91
C SER A 4 13.85 52.38 5.27
N LEU A 5 13.41 51.67 6.30
CA LEU A 5 13.88 50.32 6.59
C LEU A 5 13.09 49.33 5.71
N ASN A 6 13.77 48.77 4.71
CA ASN A 6 13.23 47.79 3.77
C ASN A 6 12.79 46.50 4.50
N PRO A 7 11.56 46.00 4.27
CA PRO A 7 11.02 44.82 4.96
C PRO A 7 11.64 43.47 4.54
N THR A 8 12.52 43.46 3.55
CA THR A 8 13.06 42.24 2.92
C THR A 8 14.26 41.62 3.65
N ARG A 9 14.82 42.28 4.68
CA ARG A 9 15.99 41.75 5.41
C ARG A 9 15.70 41.23 6.81
N PHE A 10 14.48 41.39 7.33
CA PHE A 10 14.11 40.90 8.66
C PHE A 10 13.46 39.50 8.65
N VAL A 11 12.93 39.06 7.50
CA VAL A 11 12.32 37.72 7.36
C VAL A 11 13.36 36.61 7.24
N PHE A 12 14.59 36.93 6.81
CA PHE A 12 15.63 35.93 6.61
C PHE A 12 16.31 35.41 7.89
N ILE A 13 16.17 36.11 9.03
CA ILE A 13 16.77 35.67 10.30
C ILE A 13 15.85 34.67 11.03
N CYS A 14 14.55 34.67 10.76
CA CYS A 14 13.64 33.61 11.27
C CYS A 14 13.77 32.29 10.50
N ALA A 15 14.30 32.31 9.27
CA ALA A 15 14.49 31.11 8.46
C ALA A 15 15.73 30.27 8.87
N LEU A 16 16.64 30.82 9.68
CA LEU A 16 17.86 30.12 10.09
C LEU A 16 17.77 29.40 11.45
N LEU A 17 16.68 29.61 12.21
CA LEU A 17 16.45 28.99 13.53
C LEU A 17 15.45 27.82 13.51
N LEU A 18 15.12 27.30 12.33
CA LEU A 18 14.37 26.04 12.16
C LEU A 18 15.25 24.85 11.72
N ILE A 19 16.58 25.03 11.70
CA ILE A 19 17.55 23.97 11.34
C ILE A 19 18.01 23.18 12.58
N PHE A 20 17.60 23.57 13.79
CA PHE A 20 17.95 22.90 15.05
C PHE A 20 16.75 22.25 15.76
N ALA A 21 16.08 21.32 15.07
CA ALA A 21 15.24 20.32 15.73
C ALA A 21 15.19 19.00 14.94
N PRO A 22 16.29 18.23 14.79
CA PRO A 22 16.20 16.85 14.35
C PRO A 22 15.82 15.98 15.56
N SER A 23 14.56 16.07 16.01
CA SER A 23 14.03 15.15 17.04
C SER A 23 12.50 15.03 17.10
N LEU A 24 11.75 15.63 16.17
CA LEU A 24 10.27 15.52 16.15
C LEU A 24 9.68 15.01 14.82
N PHE A 25 10.51 14.63 13.85
CA PHE A 25 10.05 14.09 12.56
C PHE A 25 10.14 12.57 12.41
N SER A 26 10.45 11.82 13.48
CA SER A 26 10.54 10.35 13.41
C SER A 26 9.20 9.61 13.52
N GLN A 27 8.05 10.31 13.66
CA GLN A 27 6.73 9.66 13.77
C GLN A 27 5.90 9.63 12.48
N LEU A 28 6.34 10.25 11.39
CA LEU A 28 5.60 10.30 10.12
C LEU A 28 6.12 9.38 9.01
N ASP A 29 7.28 8.74 9.20
CA ASP A 29 7.92 7.92 8.15
C ASP A 29 7.45 6.46 8.07
N ASN A 30 6.62 5.98 9.01
CA ASN A 30 6.04 4.64 8.91
C ASN A 30 5.02 4.49 7.76
N ALA A 31 4.64 5.59 7.09
CA ALA A 31 3.78 5.57 5.91
C ALA A 31 4.52 5.35 4.58
N VAL A 32 5.87 5.37 4.58
CA VAL A 32 6.71 5.30 3.36
C VAL A 32 7.30 3.90 3.14
N GLN A 33 7.29 3.03 4.14
CA GLN A 33 7.84 1.67 3.98
C GLN A 33 6.88 0.76 3.21
N GLY A 34 7.46 -0.03 2.29
CA GLY A 34 6.77 -1.11 1.60
C GLY A 34 6.26 -2.19 2.56
N PRO A 35 5.69 -3.29 2.05
CA PRO A 35 5.18 -4.38 2.88
C PRO A 35 6.19 -4.79 3.95
N VAL A 36 5.79 -4.82 5.22
CA VAL A 36 6.62 -5.37 6.29
C VAL A 36 6.51 -6.89 6.22
N LEU A 37 7.30 -7.51 5.35
CA LEU A 37 7.56 -8.94 5.46
C LEU A 37 8.34 -9.14 6.77
N GLY A 38 7.97 -10.14 7.56
CA GLY A 38 8.66 -10.43 8.82
C GLY A 38 10.16 -10.61 8.56
N LYS A 39 11.01 -10.14 9.48
CA LYS A 39 12.48 -10.22 9.33
C LYS A 39 12.89 -11.64 8.95
N GLU A 40 13.45 -11.80 7.74
CA GLU A 40 14.22 -12.95 7.26
C GLU A 40 13.53 -14.34 7.28
N ASP A 41 12.24 -14.42 6.97
CA ASP A 41 11.60 -15.72 6.69
C ASP A 41 11.54 -15.98 5.18
N THR A 42 12.54 -16.72 4.66
CA THR A 42 12.61 -17.17 3.25
C THR A 42 11.31 -17.83 2.75
N LYS A 43 10.55 -18.45 3.65
CA LYS A 43 9.25 -19.07 3.38
C LYS A 43 8.13 -18.06 3.12
N GLU A 44 8.15 -16.89 3.76
CA GLU A 44 7.20 -15.82 3.47
C GLU A 44 7.49 -15.20 2.11
N GLU A 45 8.76 -14.96 1.78
CA GLU A 45 9.15 -14.45 0.45
C GLU A 45 8.70 -15.38 -0.69
N GLU A 46 8.84 -16.69 -0.52
CA GLU A 46 8.33 -17.69 -1.48
C GLU A 46 6.80 -17.64 -1.67
N LEU A 47 6.04 -17.34 -0.61
CA LEU A 47 4.59 -17.20 -0.68
C LEU A 47 4.18 -16.03 -1.57
N PHE A 48 4.91 -14.92 -1.54
CA PHE A 48 4.57 -13.73 -2.29
C PHE A 48 5.20 -13.66 -3.68
N LYS A 49 6.15 -14.54 -4.04
CA LYS A 49 6.88 -14.52 -5.34
C LYS A 49 6.02 -14.44 -6.62
N LYS A 50 4.77 -14.90 -6.59
CA LYS A 50 3.85 -14.83 -7.76
C LYS A 50 2.80 -13.71 -7.66
N LEU A 51 2.96 -12.80 -6.71
CA LEU A 51 2.14 -11.61 -6.56
C LEU A 51 3.05 -10.40 -6.76
N GLU A 52 2.64 -9.46 -7.60
CA GLU A 52 3.36 -8.19 -7.71
C GLU A 52 3.20 -7.43 -6.40
N MET A 53 4.32 -7.21 -5.72
CA MET A 53 4.36 -6.46 -4.48
C MET A 53 4.24 -4.96 -4.78
N PRO A 54 3.29 -4.27 -4.15
CA PRO A 54 3.15 -2.82 -4.31
C PRO A 54 4.37 -2.12 -3.71
N GLN A 55 4.91 -1.14 -4.45
CA GLN A 55 6.07 -0.35 -4.00
C GLN A 55 5.72 0.62 -2.86
N LYS A 56 4.47 1.06 -2.81
CA LYS A 56 3.97 2.05 -1.85
C LYS A 56 2.64 1.61 -1.29
N ARG A 57 2.36 2.11 -0.09
CA ARG A 57 1.03 1.99 0.52
C ARG A 57 -0.03 2.68 -0.33
N PRO A 58 -1.11 1.98 -0.70
CA PRO A 58 -2.26 2.61 -1.32
C PRO A 58 -2.87 3.62 -0.35
N LYS A 59 -3.13 4.83 -0.85
CA LYS A 59 -3.84 5.87 -0.09
C LYS A 59 -5.34 5.58 -0.13
N LEU A 60 -5.81 4.72 0.79
CA LEU A 60 -7.20 4.31 0.87
C LEU A 60 -7.93 5.11 1.95
N ALA A 61 -9.06 5.72 1.61
CA ALA A 61 -9.91 6.34 2.62
C ALA A 61 -10.62 5.27 3.47
N PRO A 62 -10.82 5.48 4.79
CA PRO A 62 -11.40 4.48 5.68
C PRO A 62 -12.77 3.94 5.23
N VAL A 63 -13.64 4.83 4.71
CA VAL A 63 -14.97 4.47 4.18
C VAL A 63 -14.86 3.44 3.05
N HIS A 64 -13.82 3.54 2.22
CA HIS A 64 -13.62 2.59 1.14
C HIS A 64 -13.02 1.26 1.60
N ILE A 65 -12.28 1.25 2.72
CA ILE A 65 -11.80 0.02 3.34
C ILE A 65 -12.97 -0.81 3.87
N GLU A 66 -13.98 -0.18 4.48
CA GLU A 66 -15.20 -0.89 4.90
C GLU A 66 -15.97 -1.48 3.71
N ALA A 67 -16.08 -0.73 2.61
CA ALA A 67 -16.69 -1.24 1.38
C ALA A 67 -15.88 -2.42 0.81
N ALA A 68 -14.55 -2.33 0.83
CA ALA A 68 -13.65 -3.41 0.41
C ALA A 68 -13.77 -4.64 1.31
N ARG A 69 -13.92 -4.46 2.64
CA ARG A 69 -14.19 -5.57 3.59
C ARG A 69 -15.48 -6.31 3.23
N ARG A 70 -16.53 -5.59 2.82
CA ARG A 70 -17.78 -6.22 2.37
C ARG A 70 -17.61 -6.97 1.06
N ARG A 71 -16.86 -6.41 0.10
CA ARG A 71 -16.62 -7.01 -1.22
C ARG A 71 -15.70 -8.24 -1.15
N TYR A 72 -14.67 -8.20 -0.32
CA TYR A 72 -13.67 -9.24 -0.17
C TYR A 72 -13.78 -9.92 1.20
N LYS A 73 -15.00 -10.35 1.55
CA LYS A 73 -15.35 -10.84 2.89
C LYS A 73 -14.41 -11.94 3.40
N ASP A 74 -14.11 -12.92 2.56
CA ASP A 74 -13.27 -14.07 2.96
C ASP A 74 -11.81 -13.67 3.20
N LEU A 75 -11.29 -12.74 2.39
CA LEU A 75 -9.95 -12.18 2.59
C LEU A 75 -9.91 -11.29 3.84
N ALA A 76 -10.96 -10.50 4.07
CA ALA A 76 -11.09 -9.65 5.24
C ALA A 76 -11.23 -10.46 6.54
N SER A 77 -11.94 -11.60 6.54
CA SER A 77 -12.03 -12.47 7.71
C SER A 77 -10.67 -13.08 8.05
N LEU A 78 -9.91 -13.54 7.05
CA LEU A 78 -8.56 -14.05 7.27
C LEU A 78 -7.61 -12.96 7.80
N TYR A 79 -7.75 -11.73 7.30
CA TYR A 79 -7.02 -10.57 7.81
C TYR A 79 -7.35 -10.30 9.30
N ASP A 80 -8.63 -10.34 9.67
CA ASP A 80 -9.05 -10.16 11.06
C ASP A 80 -8.54 -11.28 11.97
N GLU A 81 -8.57 -12.52 11.50
CA GLU A 81 -8.00 -13.68 12.19
C GLU A 81 -6.49 -13.55 12.40
N LEU A 82 -5.75 -13.12 11.38
CA LEU A 82 -4.32 -12.84 11.48
C LEU A 82 -4.06 -11.79 12.57
N GLY A 83 -4.84 -10.71 12.58
CA GLY A 83 -4.74 -9.66 13.58
C GLY A 83 -4.99 -10.14 15.01
N ILE A 84 -5.90 -11.10 15.21
CA ILE A 84 -6.11 -11.73 16.53
C ILE A 84 -4.84 -12.48 16.97
N GLN A 85 -4.21 -13.26 16.09
CA GLN A 85 -3.00 -14.02 16.43
C GLN A 85 -1.81 -13.10 16.69
N VAL A 86 -1.63 -12.04 15.88
CA VAL A 86 -0.58 -11.03 16.08
C VAL A 86 -0.70 -10.36 17.43
N ARG A 87 -1.91 -9.92 17.83
CA ARG A 87 -2.15 -9.31 19.15
C ARG A 87 -1.89 -10.28 20.29
N LYS A 88 -2.25 -11.56 20.13
CA LYS A 88 -1.95 -12.61 21.13
C LYS A 88 -0.44 -12.83 21.28
N LYS A 89 0.29 -12.93 20.17
CA LYS A 89 1.75 -13.08 20.16
C LYS A 89 2.41 -11.91 20.87
N HIS A 90 2.05 -10.69 20.49
CA HIS A 90 2.56 -9.47 21.13
C HIS A 90 2.25 -9.42 22.64
N ALA A 91 1.02 -9.80 23.05
CA ALA A 91 0.67 -9.86 24.47
C ALA A 91 1.49 -10.89 25.25
N LEU A 92 1.88 -12.01 24.63
CA LEU A 92 2.76 -13.01 25.25
C LEU A 92 4.22 -12.55 25.33
N GLU A 93 4.69 -11.84 24.30
CA GLU A 93 6.05 -11.26 24.26
C GLU A 93 6.25 -10.18 25.32
N LEU A 94 5.21 -9.42 25.66
CA LEU A 94 5.25 -8.41 26.73
C LEU A 94 5.28 -9.00 28.15
N GLN A 95 5.01 -10.30 28.33
CA GLN A 95 5.02 -10.91 29.65
C GLN A 95 6.43 -11.39 30.01
N ASP A 96 7.09 -10.72 30.95
CA ASP A 96 8.39 -11.15 31.51
C ASP A 96 8.20 -11.99 32.78
N ASP A 97 7.82 -13.26 32.62
CA ASP A 97 7.85 -14.25 33.71
C ASP A 97 8.86 -15.35 33.37
N PRO A 98 10.01 -15.42 34.07
CA PRO A 98 11.06 -16.41 33.80
C PRO A 98 10.62 -17.85 34.09
N LYS A 99 9.65 -18.06 35.00
CA LYS A 99 9.15 -19.42 35.33
C LYS A 99 8.30 -19.99 34.19
N GLN A 100 7.68 -19.13 33.39
CA GLN A 100 6.81 -19.52 32.28
C GLN A 100 7.49 -19.41 30.91
N ALA A 101 8.77 -19.01 30.86
CA ALA A 101 9.49 -18.75 29.60
C ALA A 101 9.44 -19.93 28.62
N ARG A 102 9.60 -21.17 29.10
CA ARG A 102 9.54 -22.37 28.23
C ARG A 102 8.13 -22.60 27.65
N LYS A 103 7.08 -22.35 28.43
CA LYS A 103 5.68 -22.49 27.98
C LYS A 103 5.33 -21.41 26.97
N LYS A 104 5.75 -20.16 27.23
CA LYS A 104 5.58 -19.02 26.32
C LYS A 104 6.25 -19.25 24.97
N ARG A 105 7.50 -19.73 24.96
CA ARG A 105 8.19 -20.06 23.70
C ARG A 105 7.40 -21.05 22.83
N ARG A 106 6.89 -22.13 23.43
CA ARG A 106 6.05 -23.12 22.71
C ARG A 106 4.75 -22.53 22.19
N GLU A 107 4.17 -21.59 22.94
CA GLU A 107 2.94 -20.91 22.54
C GLU A 107 3.19 -19.92 21.40
N ILE A 108 4.29 -19.15 21.46
CA ILE A 108 4.75 -18.27 20.38
C ILE A 108 5.02 -19.09 19.11
N GLU A 109 5.75 -20.21 19.20
CA GLU A 109 5.98 -21.12 18.06
C GLU A 109 4.68 -21.69 17.47
N LYS A 110 3.65 -21.92 18.30
CA LYS A 110 2.34 -22.33 17.81
C LYS A 110 1.65 -21.18 17.08
N LEU A 111 1.68 -19.97 17.65
CA LEU A 111 1.12 -18.78 17.03
C LEU A 111 1.80 -18.46 15.69
N ASP A 112 3.13 -18.61 15.60
CA ASP A 112 3.87 -18.41 14.34
C ASP A 112 3.43 -19.40 13.25
N ARG A 113 3.22 -20.67 13.61
CA ARG A 113 2.69 -21.67 12.66
C ARG A 113 1.26 -21.35 12.21
N ASP A 114 0.40 -20.94 13.14
CA ASP A 114 -0.99 -20.57 12.85
C ASP A 114 -1.04 -19.30 11.97
N MET A 115 -0.24 -18.28 12.30
CA MET A 115 -0.09 -17.06 11.51
C MET A 115 0.42 -17.35 10.09
N PHE A 116 1.42 -18.23 9.95
CA PHE A 116 1.91 -18.64 8.63
C PHE A 116 0.83 -19.36 7.80
N ARG A 117 0.03 -20.23 8.44
CA ARG A 117 -1.10 -20.90 7.77
C ARG A 117 -2.13 -19.89 7.26
N ILE A 118 -2.50 -18.91 8.10
CA ILE A 118 -3.45 -17.85 7.75
C ILE A 118 -2.89 -17.02 6.58
N LYS A 119 -1.62 -16.55 6.66
CA LYS A 119 -0.97 -15.82 5.56
C LYS A 119 -0.98 -16.60 4.25
N ARG A 120 -0.72 -17.91 4.29
CA ARG A 120 -0.78 -18.78 3.11
C ARG A 120 -2.18 -18.84 2.49
N GLU A 121 -3.22 -18.91 3.32
CA GLU A 121 -4.62 -18.88 2.88
C GLU A 121 -4.99 -17.52 2.30
N MET A 122 -4.59 -16.42 2.94
CA MET A 122 -4.78 -15.05 2.44
C MET A 122 -4.16 -14.88 1.06
N VAL A 123 -2.91 -15.34 0.86
CA VAL A 123 -2.23 -15.29 -0.45
C VAL A 123 -3.00 -16.10 -1.50
N ARG A 124 -3.54 -17.26 -1.15
CA ARG A 124 -4.34 -18.08 -2.08
C ARG A 124 -5.61 -17.36 -2.51
N GLU A 125 -6.35 -16.80 -1.56
CA GLU A 125 -7.59 -16.06 -1.87
C GLU A 125 -7.31 -14.78 -2.65
N ALA A 126 -6.31 -14.01 -2.23
CA ALA A 126 -5.91 -12.81 -2.94
C ALA A 126 -5.46 -13.10 -4.39
N ARG A 127 -4.75 -14.21 -4.65
CA ARG A 127 -4.41 -14.63 -6.02
C ARG A 127 -5.65 -14.93 -6.87
N LYS A 128 -6.67 -15.59 -6.30
CA LYS A 128 -7.92 -15.86 -7.02
C LYS A 128 -8.61 -14.55 -7.40
N LEU A 129 -8.65 -13.59 -6.47
CA LEU A 129 -9.26 -12.27 -6.67
C LEU A 129 -8.47 -11.38 -7.63
N ARG A 130 -7.14 -11.38 -7.53
CA ARG A 130 -6.25 -10.54 -8.37
C ARG A 130 -6.13 -11.06 -9.79
N ARG A 131 -6.09 -12.38 -10.03
CA ARG A 131 -5.86 -12.94 -11.38
C ARG A 131 -6.78 -12.37 -12.49
N PRO A 132 -8.10 -12.24 -12.32
CA PRO A 132 -8.95 -11.61 -13.33
C PRO A 132 -8.65 -10.10 -13.48
N LEU A 133 -8.39 -9.40 -12.37
CA LEU A 133 -8.11 -7.96 -12.35
C LEU A 133 -6.76 -7.64 -13.00
N ASP A 134 -5.71 -8.40 -12.71
CA ASP A 134 -4.38 -8.22 -13.31
C ASP A 134 -4.44 -8.45 -14.84
N ARG A 135 -5.23 -9.44 -15.29
CA ARG A 135 -5.47 -9.68 -16.73
C ARG A 135 -6.20 -8.53 -17.39
N GLU A 136 -7.26 -8.04 -16.76
CA GLU A 136 -8.05 -6.92 -17.25
C GLU A 136 -7.20 -5.63 -17.30
N LEU A 137 -6.41 -5.37 -16.26
CA LEU A 137 -5.48 -4.25 -16.22
C LEU A 137 -4.44 -4.33 -17.33
N ALA A 138 -3.81 -5.50 -17.52
CA ALA A 138 -2.83 -5.70 -18.59
C ALA A 138 -3.43 -5.46 -19.98
N GLN A 139 -4.66 -5.93 -20.23
CA GLN A 139 -5.37 -5.67 -21.49
C GLN A 139 -5.62 -4.17 -21.70
N MET A 140 -6.12 -3.47 -20.67
CA MET A 140 -6.39 -2.03 -20.78
C MET A 140 -5.12 -1.20 -20.94
N LEU A 141 -4.02 -1.60 -20.30
CA LEU A 141 -2.71 -0.94 -20.48
C LEU A 141 -2.17 -1.15 -21.90
N ALA A 142 -2.29 -2.35 -22.47
CA ALA A 142 -1.93 -2.60 -23.87
C ALA A 142 -2.80 -1.81 -24.86
N GLU A 143 -4.10 -1.62 -24.55
CA GLU A 143 -4.97 -0.75 -25.33
C GLU A 143 -4.55 0.73 -25.22
N LYS A 144 -4.19 1.17 -24.01
CA LYS A 144 -3.66 2.51 -23.78
C LYS A 144 -2.42 2.78 -24.63
N GLU A 145 -1.45 1.88 -24.63
CA GLU A 145 -0.23 2.01 -25.44
C GLU A 145 -0.54 2.16 -26.94
N LYS A 146 -1.51 1.40 -27.47
CA LYS A 146 -1.95 1.54 -28.86
C LYS A 146 -2.60 2.88 -29.13
N VAL A 147 -3.36 3.42 -28.17
CA VAL A 147 -3.98 4.73 -28.28
C VAL A 147 -2.93 5.83 -28.22
N ASP A 148 -1.98 5.74 -27.30
CA ASP A 148 -0.87 6.69 -27.14
C ASP A 148 -0.04 6.75 -28.44
N ALA A 149 0.28 5.59 -29.03
CA ALA A 149 0.95 5.54 -30.33
C ALA A 149 0.15 6.20 -31.47
N ARG A 150 -1.19 6.10 -31.44
CA ARG A 150 -2.07 6.78 -32.42
C ARG A 150 -2.13 8.29 -32.21
N ILE A 151 -2.06 8.74 -30.96
CA ILE A 151 -1.97 10.16 -30.61
C ILE A 151 -0.64 10.71 -31.14
N GLU A 152 0.48 10.06 -30.82
CA GLU A 152 1.80 10.47 -31.31
C GLU A 152 1.88 10.50 -32.84
N ALA A 153 1.31 9.50 -33.52
CA ALA A 153 1.27 9.48 -34.99
C ALA A 153 0.44 10.65 -35.56
N ALA A 154 -0.69 10.98 -34.92
CA ALA A 154 -1.52 12.12 -35.32
C ALA A 154 -0.79 13.46 -35.09
N GLU A 155 -0.09 13.61 -33.98
CA GLU A 155 0.75 14.78 -33.66
C GLU A 155 1.90 14.93 -34.66
N LYS A 156 2.62 13.84 -34.98
CA LYS A 156 3.69 13.82 -36.00
C LYS A 156 3.17 14.18 -37.39
N SER A 157 1.92 13.88 -37.69
CA SER A 157 1.26 14.26 -38.95
C SER A 157 0.70 15.69 -38.97
N GLY A 158 0.89 16.48 -37.90
CA GLY A 158 0.37 17.84 -37.79
C GLY A 158 -1.14 17.93 -37.56
N ASN A 159 -1.82 16.81 -37.26
CA ASN A 159 -3.27 16.77 -37.08
C ASN A 159 -3.65 16.83 -35.59
N GLU A 160 -3.40 17.97 -34.97
CA GLU A 160 -3.66 18.19 -33.53
C GLU A 160 -5.13 17.97 -33.15
N LYS A 161 -6.08 18.36 -34.02
CA LYS A 161 -7.51 18.16 -33.76
C LYS A 161 -7.85 16.67 -33.61
N ARG A 162 -7.25 15.82 -34.44
CA ARG A 162 -7.42 14.36 -34.37
C ARG A 162 -6.73 13.77 -33.13
N ALA A 163 -5.52 14.23 -32.80
CA ALA A 163 -4.83 13.81 -31.59
C ALA A 163 -5.66 14.10 -30.32
N ARG A 164 -6.19 15.32 -30.19
CA ARG A 164 -7.05 15.73 -29.07
C ARG A 164 -8.35 14.92 -29.00
N ALA A 165 -8.99 14.63 -30.13
CA ALA A 165 -10.20 13.82 -30.16
C ALA A 165 -9.94 12.39 -29.65
N ILE A 166 -8.86 11.76 -30.10
CA ILE A 166 -8.46 10.41 -29.66
C ILE A 166 -8.15 10.41 -28.15
N ALA A 167 -7.43 11.42 -27.66
CA ALA A 167 -7.12 11.55 -26.23
C ALA A 167 -8.38 11.70 -25.37
N GLN A 168 -9.34 12.53 -25.78
CA GLN A 168 -10.61 12.71 -25.06
C GLN A 168 -11.46 11.43 -25.04
N ASP A 169 -11.54 10.73 -26.16
CA ASP A 169 -12.27 9.46 -26.27
C ASP A 169 -11.69 8.36 -25.39
N PHE A 170 -10.36 8.38 -25.18
CA PHE A 170 -9.68 7.47 -24.28
C PHE A 170 -9.82 7.88 -22.81
N ALA A 171 -9.71 9.17 -22.49
CA ALA A 171 -9.92 9.67 -21.13
C ALA A 171 -11.31 9.32 -20.57
N ARG A 172 -12.34 9.30 -21.43
CA ARG A 172 -13.68 8.82 -21.05
C ARG A 172 -13.71 7.35 -20.65
N ARG A 173 -12.82 6.53 -21.20
CA ARG A 173 -12.71 5.09 -20.94
C ARG A 173 -11.68 4.74 -19.86
N SER A 174 -10.73 5.64 -19.58
CA SER A 174 -9.63 5.39 -18.63
C SER A 174 -10.09 5.24 -17.19
N HIS A 175 -11.28 5.75 -16.81
CA HIS A 175 -11.84 5.58 -15.47
C HIS A 175 -11.89 4.11 -15.01
N LYS A 176 -12.02 3.18 -15.97
CA LYS A 176 -12.02 1.74 -15.69
C LYS A 176 -10.64 1.23 -15.27
N ILE A 177 -9.56 1.78 -15.81
CA ILE A 177 -8.18 1.48 -15.41
C ILE A 177 -7.99 1.85 -13.94
N ASP A 178 -8.44 3.05 -13.56
CA ASP A 178 -8.35 3.53 -12.19
C ASP A 178 -9.16 2.64 -11.24
N SER A 179 -10.39 2.25 -11.63
CA SER A 179 -11.24 1.36 -10.83
C SER A 179 -10.64 -0.03 -10.63
N VAL A 180 -10.04 -0.63 -11.66
CA VAL A 180 -9.40 -1.95 -11.57
C VAL A 180 -8.12 -1.88 -10.73
N SER A 181 -7.31 -0.83 -10.94
CA SER A 181 -6.11 -0.57 -10.13
C SER A 181 -6.46 -0.39 -8.65
N GLN A 182 -7.51 0.38 -8.36
CA GLN A 182 -7.98 0.57 -6.99
C GLN A 182 -8.48 -0.74 -6.35
N SER A 183 -9.10 -1.62 -7.13
CA SER A 183 -9.54 -2.94 -6.64
C SER A 183 -8.34 -3.83 -6.27
N ILE A 184 -7.28 -3.79 -7.08
CA ILE A 184 -6.00 -4.46 -6.79
C ILE A 184 -5.37 -3.88 -5.52
N ASP A 185 -5.40 -2.57 -5.35
CA ASP A 185 -4.88 -1.88 -4.18
C ASP A 185 -5.60 -2.28 -2.88
N TYR A 186 -6.92 -2.46 -2.90
CA TYR A 186 -7.66 -2.97 -1.74
C TYR A 186 -7.25 -4.39 -1.37
N ILE A 187 -7.04 -5.26 -2.36
CA ILE A 187 -6.59 -6.64 -2.10
C ILE A 187 -5.18 -6.63 -1.52
N ASN A 188 -4.30 -5.79 -2.08
CA ASN A 188 -2.95 -5.61 -1.59
C ASN A 188 -2.90 -5.02 -0.17
N TYR A 189 -3.83 -4.11 0.17
CA TYR A 189 -3.97 -3.58 1.52
C TYR A 189 -4.09 -4.70 2.56
N PHE A 190 -5.02 -5.64 2.34
CA PHE A 190 -5.22 -6.79 3.23
C PHE A 190 -4.05 -7.77 3.26
N LEU A 191 -3.18 -7.79 2.25
CA LEU A 191 -2.06 -8.74 2.20
C LEU A 191 -0.79 -8.23 2.90
N PHE A 192 -0.57 -6.92 2.86
CA PHE A 192 0.76 -6.35 3.08
C PHE A 192 0.82 -5.29 4.18
N TRP A 193 -0.32 -4.77 4.63
CA TRP A 193 -0.37 -3.75 5.67
C TRP A 193 -1.05 -4.27 6.93
N ASP A 194 -0.23 -4.70 7.87
CA ASP A 194 -0.63 -5.27 9.16
C ASP A 194 -0.70 -4.17 10.23
N GLU A 195 -1.81 -3.42 10.28
CA GLU A 195 -2.03 -2.36 11.29
C GLU A 195 -2.56 -2.91 12.63
N PHE A 196 -2.17 -4.12 13.00
CA PHE A 196 -2.78 -4.82 14.14
C PHE A 196 -2.31 -4.33 15.51
N LEU A 197 -1.17 -3.65 15.55
CA LEU A 197 -0.50 -3.20 16.78
C LEU A 197 -0.44 -1.68 16.92
N THR A 198 -0.76 -0.94 15.86
CA THR A 198 -0.86 0.52 15.86
C THR A 198 -2.25 0.96 16.29
N LYS A 199 -2.32 1.64 17.44
CA LYS A 199 -3.40 2.56 17.81
C LYS A 199 -2.83 3.97 17.90
#